data_AF-A0A068TYI8-F1
#
_entry.id   AF-A0A068TYI8-F1
#
_cell.length_a   1.000
_cell.length_b   1.000
_cell.length_c   1.000
_cell.angle_alpha   90.00
_cell.angle_beta   90.00
_cell.angle_gamma   90.00
#
_symmetry.space_group_name_H-M   'P 1'
#
loop_
_entity.id
_entity.type
_entity.pdbx_description
1 polymer ?
#
loop_
_entity_poly.entity_id
_entity_poly.type
_entity_poly.pdbx_seq_one_letter_code
_entity_poly.pdbx_strand_id
1 'polypeptide(L)'
;MASDEKSVQLKSDALMEQMKLHLTTDAGKALTKKIGLVYQLNIAPKKLGFNEEFYVVDLKKGEVKKGTYEDGKPDATFSFTDNDFIKIAAGKMNPQIAFMRGAMKIKGSISAAQKFTPDIFPKPAKM
;
A
#
# COMPACT_ATOMS: atom_id res chain seq x y z
N MET A 1 2.61 10.81 -31.99
CA MET A 1 2.78 11.76 -30.87
C MET A 1 2.51 10.98 -29.59
N ALA A 2 3.56 10.45 -28.95
CA ALA A 2 3.44 9.88 -27.62
C ALA A 2 3.37 11.08 -26.68
N SER A 3 2.18 11.40 -26.20
CA SER A 3 2.04 12.38 -25.14
C SER A 3 2.71 11.79 -23.90
N ASP A 4 3.83 12.37 -23.51
CA ASP A 4 4.39 12.25 -22.16
C ASP A 4 3.29 12.61 -21.15
N GLU A 5 2.51 11.63 -20.71
CA GLU A 5 1.82 11.72 -19.44
C GLU A 5 2.91 11.78 -18.37
N LYS A 6 3.23 13.01 -17.92
CA LYS A 6 3.94 13.19 -16.66
C LYS A 6 3.17 12.39 -15.61
N SER A 7 3.72 11.26 -15.18
CA SER A 7 3.23 10.53 -14.03
C SER A 7 3.13 11.54 -12.88
N VAL A 8 1.93 11.68 -12.32
CA VAL A 8 1.72 12.57 -11.18
C VAL A 8 2.45 11.91 -10.02
N GLN A 9 3.55 12.52 -9.57
CA GLN A 9 4.25 12.08 -8.37
C GLN A 9 3.25 12.07 -7.20
N LEU A 10 3.02 10.88 -6.64
CA LEU A 10 2.12 10.68 -5.53
C LEU A 10 2.88 10.85 -4.22
N LYS A 11 2.16 11.21 -3.14
CA LYS A 11 2.75 11.24 -1.79
C LYS A 11 3.16 9.83 -1.35
N SER A 12 2.39 8.83 -1.80
CA SER A 12 2.64 7.42 -1.57
C SER A 12 3.96 6.91 -2.14
N ASP A 13 4.49 7.53 -3.20
CA ASP A 13 5.77 7.11 -3.79
C ASP A 13 6.91 7.20 -2.76
N ALA A 14 6.98 8.31 -2.02
CA ALA A 14 7.98 8.50 -0.96
C ALA A 14 7.79 7.48 0.19
N LEU A 15 6.54 7.17 0.54
CA LEU A 15 6.24 6.16 1.55
C LEU A 15 6.62 4.75 1.08
N MET A 16 6.45 4.42 -0.20
CA MET A 16 6.85 3.13 -0.76
C MET A 16 8.36 2.94 -0.76
N GLU A 17 9.13 3.98 -1.08
CA GLU A 17 10.59 3.94 -0.95
C GLU A 17 11.04 3.80 0.51
N GLN A 18 10.41 4.53 1.44
CA GLN A 18 10.66 4.34 2.86
C GLN A 18 10.33 2.92 3.33
N MET A 19 9.23 2.35 2.84
CA MET A 19 8.82 0.97 3.14
C MET A 19 9.85 -0.03 2.63
N LYS A 20 10.36 0.15 1.41
CA LYS A 20 11.42 -0.69 0.83
C LYS A 20 12.67 -0.70 1.72
N LEU A 21 13.12 0.45 2.19
CA LEU A 21 14.24 0.56 3.14
C LEU A 21 13.90 -0.05 4.50
N HIS A 22 12.67 0.16 4.99
CA HIS A 22 12.25 -0.39 6.28
C HIS A 22 12.30 -1.92 6.29
N LEU A 23 11.89 -2.58 5.20
CA LEU A 23 11.89 -4.04 5.09
C LEU A 23 13.30 -4.67 5.12
N THR A 24 14.37 -3.90 4.88
CA THR A 24 15.75 -4.40 5.02
C THR A 24 16.26 -4.40 6.47
N THR A 25 15.58 -3.67 7.36
CA THR A 25 15.91 -3.59 8.80
C THR A 25 15.42 -4.80 9.58
N ASP A 26 15.92 -5.01 10.80
CA ASP A 26 15.46 -6.12 11.66
C ASP A 26 13.99 -5.96 12.07
N ALA A 27 13.53 -4.73 12.27
CA ALA A 27 12.11 -4.43 12.50
C ALA A 27 11.24 -4.83 11.30
N GLY A 28 11.70 -4.51 10.07
CA GLY A 28 11.05 -4.94 8.84
C GLY A 28 11.04 -6.46 8.67
N LYS A 29 12.14 -7.14 8.96
CA LYS A 29 12.20 -8.62 8.95
C LYS A 29 11.30 -9.27 10.01
N ALA A 30 11.08 -8.61 11.14
CA ALA A 30 10.12 -9.07 12.14
C ALA A 30 8.67 -8.93 11.61
N LEU A 31 8.39 -7.84 10.89
CA LEU A 31 7.11 -7.61 10.24
C LEU A 31 6.80 -8.69 9.18
N THR A 32 7.76 -9.05 8.33
CA THR A 32 7.58 -10.09 7.30
C THR A 32 7.21 -11.44 7.93
N LYS A 33 7.90 -11.84 9.01
CA LYS A 33 7.60 -13.07 9.77
C LYS A 33 6.22 -13.04 10.43
N LYS A 34 5.79 -11.88 10.93
CA LYS A 34 4.50 -11.73 11.64
C LYS A 34 3.31 -11.75 10.67
N ILE A 35 3.45 -11.11 9.51
CA ILE A 35 2.35 -10.94 8.57
C ILE A 35 2.39 -12.00 7.48
N GLY A 36 3.50 -12.10 6.73
CA GLY A 36 3.72 -13.14 5.73
C GLY A 36 2.69 -13.14 4.59
N LEU A 37 2.24 -11.96 4.14
CA LEU A 37 1.22 -11.80 3.09
C LEU A 37 1.72 -10.92 1.94
N VAL A 38 1.09 -11.05 0.79
CA VAL A 38 1.31 -10.20 -0.38
C VAL A 38 0.12 -9.27 -0.56
N TYR A 39 0.37 -7.98 -0.55
CA TYR A 39 -0.65 -6.96 -0.78
C TYR A 39 -0.39 -6.23 -2.09
N GLN A 40 -1.45 -6.06 -2.88
CA GLN A 40 -1.46 -5.13 -4.00
C GLN A 40 -2.18 -3.84 -3.60
N LEU A 41 -1.57 -2.70 -3.86
CA LEU A 41 -2.11 -1.38 -3.61
C LEU A 41 -2.37 -0.69 -4.96
N ASN A 42 -3.63 -0.31 -5.19
CA ASN A 42 -4.04 0.50 -6.33
C ASN A 42 -4.30 1.91 -5.80
N ILE A 43 -3.46 2.86 -6.17
CA ILE A 43 -3.43 4.20 -5.58
C ILE A 43 -3.85 5.21 -6.64
N ALA A 44 -5.04 5.78 -6.48
CA ALA A 44 -5.52 6.82 -7.37
C ALA A 44 -5.07 8.22 -6.90
N PRO A 45 -4.61 9.12 -7.77
CA PRO A 45 -4.25 10.49 -7.37
C PRO A 45 -5.42 11.26 -6.74
N LYS A 46 -6.64 11.06 -7.27
CA LYS A 46 -7.85 11.77 -6.80
C LYS A 46 -9.12 10.92 -6.80
N LYS A 47 -9.35 10.11 -7.84
CA LYS A 47 -10.58 9.36 -8.03
C LYS A 47 -10.27 7.89 -8.30
N LEU A 48 -10.80 7.00 -7.47
CA LEU A 48 -10.63 5.55 -7.62
C LEU A 48 -10.93 5.08 -9.05
N GLY A 49 -10.04 4.25 -9.60
CA GLY A 49 -10.14 3.72 -10.96
C GLY A 49 -9.66 4.65 -12.08
N PHE A 50 -9.11 5.82 -11.77
CA PHE A 50 -8.60 6.78 -12.77
C PHE A 50 -7.12 7.08 -12.50
N ASN A 51 -6.26 6.83 -13.49
CA ASN A 51 -4.81 7.05 -13.46
C ASN A 51 -4.16 6.46 -12.20
N GLU A 52 -4.52 5.21 -11.88
CA GLU A 52 -4.01 4.53 -10.70
C GLU A 52 -2.54 4.12 -10.90
N GLU A 53 -1.75 4.34 -9.85
CA GLU A 53 -0.43 3.74 -9.71
C GLU A 53 -0.56 2.46 -8.89
N PHE A 54 0.21 1.44 -9.27
CA PHE A 54 0.16 0.13 -8.64
C PHE A 54 1.44 -0.16 -7.87
N TYR A 55 1.28 -0.75 -6.70
CA TYR A 55 2.39 -1.22 -5.88
C TYR A 55 2.10 -2.61 -5.33
N VAL A 56 3.15 -3.42 -5.22
CA VAL A 56 3.15 -4.69 -4.52
C VAL A 56 3.99 -4.53 -3.26
N VAL A 57 3.40 -4.87 -2.11
CA VAL A 57 4.10 -5.03 -0.84
C VAL A 57 4.12 -6.51 -0.51
N ASP A 58 5.24 -7.17 -0.82
CA ASP A 58 5.45 -8.59 -0.58
C ASP A 58 6.12 -8.78 0.78
N LEU A 59 5.31 -9.04 1.81
CA LEU A 59 5.79 -9.31 3.16
C LEU A 59 6.18 -10.78 3.36
N LYS A 60 6.13 -11.62 2.32
CA LYS A 60 6.76 -12.96 2.32
C LYS A 60 8.24 -12.84 1.95
N LYS A 61 8.55 -12.03 0.94
CA LYS A 61 9.91 -11.77 0.45
C LYS A 61 10.60 -10.58 1.12
N GLY A 62 9.84 -9.67 1.73
CA GLY A 62 10.37 -8.41 2.27
C GLY A 62 10.67 -7.39 1.19
N GLU A 63 9.84 -7.32 0.15
CA GLU A 63 10.06 -6.50 -1.04
C GLU A 63 8.90 -5.54 -1.29
N VAL A 64 9.22 -4.37 -1.84
CA VAL A 64 8.23 -3.44 -2.42
C VAL A 64 8.58 -3.24 -3.89
N LYS A 65 7.58 -3.38 -4.77
CA LYS A 65 7.73 -3.20 -6.23
C LYS A 65 6.64 -2.30 -6.77
N LYS A 66 6.98 -1.44 -7.72
CA LYS A 66 6.00 -0.70 -8.51
C LYS A 66 5.46 -1.63 -9.62
N GLY A 67 4.16 -1.56 -9.88
CA GLY A 67 3.44 -2.42 -10.82
C GLY A 67 2.41 -3.33 -10.14
N THR A 68 1.79 -4.19 -10.95
CA THR A 68 0.84 -5.21 -10.48
C THR A 68 1.56 -6.46 -10.02
N TYR A 69 0.92 -7.28 -9.18
CA TYR A 69 1.50 -8.56 -8.78
C TYR A 69 1.43 -9.57 -9.94
N GLU A 70 2.59 -10.12 -10.32
CA GLU A 70 2.73 -11.02 -11.48
C GLU A 70 2.91 -12.50 -11.07
N ASP A 71 3.36 -12.76 -9.85
CA ASP A 71 3.62 -14.11 -9.31
C ASP A 71 2.31 -14.81 -8.84
N GLY A 72 1.18 -14.54 -9.51
CA GLY A 72 -0.13 -15.12 -9.21
C GLY A 72 -1.13 -14.13 -8.62
N LYS A 73 -1.86 -14.55 -7.57
CA LYS A 73 -2.91 -13.72 -6.93
C LYS A 73 -2.40 -13.14 -5.61
N PRO A 74 -2.50 -11.81 -5.37
CA PRO A 74 -2.18 -11.24 -4.07
C PRO A 74 -3.19 -11.71 -3.02
N ASP A 75 -2.76 -11.80 -1.75
CA ASP A 75 -3.61 -12.22 -0.64
C ASP A 75 -4.78 -11.23 -0.42
N ALA A 76 -4.50 -9.93 -0.59
CA ALA A 76 -5.50 -8.88 -0.67
C ALA A 76 -5.07 -7.75 -1.62
N THR A 77 -6.05 -7.10 -2.24
CA THR A 77 -5.88 -5.89 -3.05
C THR A 77 -6.67 -4.75 -2.43
N PHE A 78 -6.03 -3.61 -2.27
CA PHE A 78 -6.64 -2.40 -1.72
C PHE A 78 -6.67 -1.31 -2.79
N SER A 79 -7.78 -0.61 -2.90
CA SER A 79 -7.89 0.57 -3.76
C SER A 79 -8.33 1.78 -2.94
N PHE A 80 -7.58 2.86 -2.99
CA PHE A 80 -7.82 4.09 -2.22
C PHE A 80 -7.24 5.29 -2.98
N THR A 81 -7.59 6.51 -2.57
CA THR A 81 -6.89 7.70 -3.08
C THR A 81 -5.52 7.84 -2.41
N ASP A 82 -4.57 8.52 -3.05
CA ASP A 82 -3.25 8.82 -2.48
C ASP A 82 -3.38 9.54 -1.12
N ASN A 83 -4.32 10.47 -1.01
CA ASN A 83 -4.57 11.17 0.25
C ASN A 83 -5.12 10.26 1.35
N ASP A 84 -6.06 9.37 1.04
CA ASP A 84 -6.63 8.46 2.04
C ASP A 84 -5.61 7.40 2.44
N PHE A 85 -4.81 6.92 1.49
CA PHE A 85 -3.71 6.00 1.78
C PHE A 85 -2.73 6.58 2.79
N ILE A 86 -2.26 7.81 2.57
CA ILE A 86 -1.32 8.45 3.48
C ILE A 86 -1.93 8.64 4.87
N LYS A 87 -3.22 8.97 4.96
CA LYS A 87 -3.91 9.04 6.26
C LYS A 87 -3.99 7.68 6.93
N ILE A 88 -4.27 6.61 6.17
CA ILE A 88 -4.31 5.24 6.68
C ILE A 88 -2.93 4.82 7.18
N ALA A 89 -1.88 4.96 6.35
CA ALA A 89 -0.52 4.59 6.71
C ALA A 89 0.02 5.40 7.91
N ALA A 90 -0.37 6.66 8.04
CA ALA A 90 -0.04 7.50 9.20
C ALA A 90 -0.90 7.22 10.45
N GLY A 91 -1.85 6.27 10.39
CA GLY A 91 -2.79 5.98 11.49
C GLY A 91 -3.83 7.08 11.76
N LYS A 92 -3.93 8.08 10.89
CA LYS A 92 -4.90 9.20 10.96
C LYS A 92 -6.29 8.82 10.43
N MET A 93 -6.40 7.69 9.73
CA MET A 93 -7.66 7.11 9.29
C MET A 93 -7.63 5.61 9.56
N ASN A 94 -8.69 5.10 10.19
CA ASN A 94 -8.83 3.67 10.42
C ASN A 94 -9.21 2.95 9.10
N PRO A 95 -8.48 1.90 8.68
CA PRO A 95 -8.73 1.18 7.43
C PRO A 95 -10.15 0.60 7.34
N GLN A 96 -10.68 0.02 8.42
CA GLN A 96 -12.01 -0.58 8.44
C GLN A 96 -13.10 0.48 8.21
N ILE A 97 -12.97 1.64 8.85
CA ILE A 97 -13.87 2.79 8.63
C ILE A 97 -13.74 3.32 7.19
N ALA A 98 -12.52 3.40 6.65
CA ALA A 98 -12.29 3.82 5.26
C ALA A 98 -13.00 2.90 4.27
N PHE A 99 -12.96 1.59 4.51
CA PHE A 99 -13.68 0.59 3.71
C PHE A 99 -15.20 0.77 3.81
N MET A 100 -15.75 0.85 5.02
CA MET A 100 -17.19 1.03 5.24
C MET A 100 -17.76 2.29 4.58
N ARG A 101 -16.95 3.36 4.49
CA ARG A 101 -17.35 4.64 3.87
C ARG A 101 -17.06 4.72 2.36
N GLY A 102 -16.52 3.65 1.76
CA GLY A 102 -16.16 3.61 0.34
C GLY A 102 -14.90 4.38 -0.04
N ALA A 103 -14.14 4.93 0.93
CA ALA A 103 -12.84 5.57 0.72
C ALA A 103 -11.73 4.54 0.41
N MET A 104 -11.95 3.28 0.79
CA MET A 104 -11.13 2.14 0.43
C MET A 104 -12.00 1.02 -0.13
N LYS A 105 -11.52 0.32 -1.16
CA LYS A 105 -12.09 -0.95 -1.64
C LYS A 105 -11.12 -2.07 -1.33
N ILE A 106 -11.65 -3.25 -1.01
CA ILE A 106 -10.86 -4.46 -0.75
C ILE A 106 -11.32 -5.55 -1.72
N LYS A 107 -10.37 -6.28 -2.30
CA LYS A 107 -10.58 -7.58 -2.97
C LYS A 107 -9.65 -8.62 -2.34
N GLY A 108 -10.00 -9.90 -2.45
CA GLY A 108 -9.20 -10.99 -1.90
C GLY A 108 -9.67 -11.43 -0.51
N SER A 109 -8.74 -11.89 0.32
CA SER A 109 -9.06 -12.46 1.64
C SER A 109 -9.36 -11.37 2.66
N ILE A 110 -10.51 -11.49 3.35
CA ILE A 110 -10.88 -10.59 4.45
C ILE A 110 -9.94 -10.75 5.64
N SER A 111 -9.49 -11.97 5.95
CA SER A 111 -8.54 -12.19 7.05
C SER A 111 -7.16 -11.60 6.73
N ALA A 112 -6.75 -11.63 5.45
CA ALA A 112 -5.56 -10.93 5.00
C ALA A 112 -5.72 -9.41 5.10
N ALA A 113 -6.90 -8.89 4.75
CA ALA A 113 -7.21 -7.47 4.85
C ALA A 113 -7.25 -6.95 6.28
N GLN A 114 -7.70 -7.75 7.25
CA GLN A 114 -7.69 -7.38 8.67
C GLN A 114 -6.27 -7.18 9.22
N LYS A 115 -5.26 -7.82 8.64
CA LYS A 115 -3.85 -7.62 9.01
C LYS A 115 -3.22 -6.38 8.36
N PHE A 116 -3.91 -5.70 7.45
CA PHE A 116 -3.46 -4.45 6.87
C PHE A 116 -3.75 -3.29 7.84
N THR A 117 -2.83 -3.08 8.77
CA THR A 117 -2.91 -2.03 9.79
C THR A 117 -1.83 -0.97 9.56
N PRO A 118 -1.95 0.24 10.14
CA PRO A 118 -0.94 1.28 10.00
C PRO A 118 0.46 0.84 10.47
N ASP A 119 0.54 -0.12 11.39
CA ASP A 119 1.81 -0.64 11.95
C ASP A 119 2.68 -1.38 10.91
N ILE A 120 2.14 -1.70 9.73
CA ILE A 120 2.95 -2.28 8.65
C ILE A 120 3.85 -1.25 7.98
N PHE A 121 3.51 0.03 8.08
CA PHE A 121 4.24 1.10 7.41
C PHE A 121 5.29 1.70 8.34
N PRO A 122 6.43 2.19 7.80
CA PRO A 122 7.36 2.95 8.60
C PRO A 122 6.64 4.17 9.18
N LYS A 123 6.78 4.38 10.48
CA LYS A 123 6.20 5.56 11.12
C LYS A 123 6.84 6.80 10.49
N PRO A 124 6.07 7.85 10.19
CA PRO A 124 6.64 9.13 9.82
C PRO A 124 7.66 9.50 10.90
N ALA A 125 8.88 9.85 10.51
CA ALA A 125 9.82 10.46 11.44
C ALA A 125 9.07 11.62 12.11
N LYS A 126 9.08 11.68 13.44
CA LYS A 126 8.52 12.83 14.17
C LYS A 126 9.22 14.07 13.60
N MET A 127 8.50 14.87 12.82
CA MET A 127 8.89 16.25 12.52
C MET A 127 8.65 17.08 13.77
#